data_AF-M5T255-F1
#
_entry.id   AF-M5T255-F1
#
_cell.length_a   1.000
_cell.length_b   1.000
_cell.length_c   1.000
_cell.angle_alpha   90.00
_cell.angle_beta   90.00
_cell.angle_gamma   90.00
#
_symmetry.space_group_name_H-M   'P 1'
#
loop_
_entity.id
_entity.type
_entity.pdbx_description
1 polymer ?
#
loop_
_entity_poly.entity_id
_entity_poly.type
_entity_poly.pdbx_seq_one_letter_code
_entity_poly.pdbx_strand_id
1 'polypeptide(L)'
;MAVHAAELPDHTNRSQLRNVMKAIYVFTLFSVLLNCMHVLKADEPSSPKKGSDRMPSFSWDRVPLYVHIRKDTAFTEEEIKHLASFPLITFEKATGHRDSGSVEAGTLKAARAVKAVNPAAKILYYRNVIVHYGGYAADQSLEDIPEAFLVGRDGNDKLIRNRIQAYDLTNKALRNWWIDAAKEVCSDPSIDGIFLDGVVKVLEPAFLKNVIEEKKKAAELAGYLTMMEDTRTMLGPQKLMIANVLRARFPDSSLSSMQALDGSYIEGFEGAVGMSKKDYVAKGMAAFQKAAQQGAIIAFTCGLGSNQQDADETPRSAARNSNNVKRVRDAESRFDYQLAMFLICAEQYSYFDLKDSYDAKASKTWMKHPSEYDRPLGAPNGPAVRDGYKYTRQFAHASVRLDIETQTGNIVWKQQAQE
;
A
#
# COMPACT_ATOMS: atom_id res chain seq x y z
N MET A 1 47.66 22.26 65.72
CA MET A 1 46.80 23.42 65.38
C MET A 1 46.09 23.12 64.06
N ALA A 2 44.87 23.63 63.95
CA ALA A 2 43.78 23.23 63.07
C ALA A 2 44.07 23.07 61.56
N VAL A 3 43.36 22.09 60.99
CA VAL A 3 43.00 21.98 59.57
C VAL A 3 41.87 22.98 59.30
N HIS A 4 41.97 23.75 58.21
CA HIS A 4 40.83 24.47 57.63
C HIS A 4 40.78 24.25 56.12
N ALA A 5 39.59 23.84 55.69
CA ALA A 5 39.21 23.48 54.34
C ALA A 5 38.88 24.72 53.50
N ALA A 6 39.05 24.59 52.19
CA ALA A 6 38.40 25.45 51.21
C ALA A 6 37.48 24.56 50.35
N GLU A 7 36.17 24.81 50.45
CA GLU A 7 35.11 24.14 49.70
C GLU A 7 34.99 24.68 48.27
N LEU A 8 34.69 23.79 47.32
CA LEU A 8 34.35 24.05 45.92
C LEU A 8 32.83 24.30 45.78
N PRO A 9 32.36 25.16 44.86
CA PRO A 9 30.94 25.42 44.70
C PRO A 9 30.19 24.34 43.89
N ASP A 10 29.24 23.75 44.61
CA ASP A 10 27.96 23.11 44.32
C ASP A 10 27.50 22.80 42.87
N HIS A 11 27.05 21.56 42.68
CA HIS A 11 26.53 20.93 41.46
C HIS A 11 25.11 21.39 41.05
N THR A 12 24.47 22.24 41.85
CA THR A 12 23.06 22.64 41.68
C THR A 12 22.85 23.67 40.54
N ASN A 13 23.89 24.38 40.11
CA ASN A 13 23.75 25.49 39.14
C ASN A 13 23.73 25.04 37.66
N ARG A 14 24.32 23.88 37.32
CA ARG A 14 24.35 23.37 35.93
C ARG A 14 23.04 22.71 35.47
N SER A 15 22.23 22.21 36.38
CA SER A 15 20.94 21.60 36.06
C SER A 15 19.85 22.65 35.79
N GLN A 16 19.88 23.76 36.53
CA GLN A 16 18.96 24.89 36.33
C GLN A 16 19.20 25.59 34.99
N LEU A 17 20.45 25.84 34.58
CA LEU A 17 20.74 26.41 33.25
C LEU A 17 20.30 25.52 32.08
N ARG A 18 20.39 24.18 32.20
CA ARG A 18 19.90 23.24 31.16
C ARG A 18 18.37 23.23 31.06
N ASN A 19 17.66 23.43 32.17
CA ASN A 19 16.20 23.45 32.17
C ASN A 19 15.65 24.79 31.65
N VAL A 20 16.34 25.91 31.93
CA VAL A 20 15.98 27.23 31.37
C VAL A 20 16.20 27.27 29.86
N MET A 21 17.32 26.71 29.34
CA MET A 21 17.53 26.62 27.88
C MET A 21 16.54 25.70 27.17
N LYS A 22 16.10 24.60 27.81
CA LYS A 22 15.03 23.74 27.26
C LYS A 22 13.68 24.45 27.23
N ALA A 23 13.34 25.22 28.26
CA ALA A 23 12.10 26.00 28.30
C ALA A 23 12.07 27.11 27.24
N ILE A 24 13.20 27.78 27.01
CA ILE A 24 13.33 28.80 25.96
C ILE A 24 13.20 28.17 24.56
N TYR A 25 13.84 27.02 24.30
CA TYR A 25 13.70 26.32 23.01
C TYR A 25 12.27 25.82 22.72
N VAL A 26 11.52 25.40 23.76
CA VAL A 26 10.12 24.95 23.61
C VAL A 26 9.17 26.12 23.36
N PHE A 27 9.42 27.30 23.94
CA PHE A 27 8.59 28.49 23.72
C PHE A 27 8.82 29.16 22.35
N THR A 28 10.06 29.15 21.83
CA THR A 28 10.32 29.72 20.49
C THR A 28 9.78 28.83 19.36
N LEU A 29 9.71 27.50 19.56
CA LEU A 29 9.13 26.59 18.57
C LEU A 29 7.59 26.70 18.51
N PHE A 30 6.92 26.93 19.64
CA PHE A 30 5.46 27.12 19.70
C PHE A 30 5.01 28.45 19.08
N SER A 31 5.82 29.49 19.18
CA SER A 31 5.50 30.83 18.65
C SER A 31 5.61 30.89 17.12
N VAL A 32 6.51 30.10 16.52
CA VAL A 32 6.62 29.95 15.05
C VAL A 32 5.49 29.05 14.50
N LEU A 33 5.04 28.05 15.27
CA LEU A 33 3.90 27.20 14.90
C LEU A 33 2.54 27.92 14.97
N LEU A 34 2.33 28.83 15.92
CA LEU A 34 1.09 29.61 15.99
C LEU A 34 1.00 30.72 14.92
N ASN A 35 2.12 31.33 14.52
CA ASN A 35 2.10 32.37 13.47
C ASN A 35 2.00 31.80 12.04
N CYS A 36 2.32 30.53 11.81
CA CYS A 36 1.99 29.86 10.55
C CYS A 36 0.50 29.49 10.43
N MET A 37 -0.27 29.46 11.53
CA MET A 37 -1.70 29.14 11.48
C MET A 37 -2.60 30.32 11.10
N HIS A 38 -2.11 31.57 11.16
CA HIS A 38 -2.93 32.74 10.83
C HIS A 38 -2.82 33.25 9.38
N VAL A 39 -2.00 32.62 8.53
CA VAL A 39 -1.92 32.95 7.09
C VAL A 39 -2.66 31.92 6.20
N LEU A 40 -3.37 30.96 6.79
CA LEU A 40 -4.21 30.01 6.07
C LEU A 40 -5.71 30.32 6.28
N LYS A 41 -6.14 31.51 5.84
CA LYS A 41 -7.48 31.63 5.27
C LYS A 41 -7.36 31.35 3.78
N ALA A 42 -7.18 30.07 3.46
CA ALA A 42 -7.52 29.58 2.15
C ALA A 42 -9.05 29.63 2.04
N ASP A 43 -9.54 30.18 0.93
CA ASP A 43 -10.96 30.15 0.58
C ASP A 43 -11.52 28.74 0.82
N GLU A 44 -12.71 28.66 1.42
CA GLU A 44 -13.40 27.39 1.61
C GLU A 44 -13.47 26.65 0.28
N PRO A 45 -12.89 25.44 0.17
CA PRO A 45 -13.04 24.67 -1.05
C PRO A 45 -14.52 24.32 -1.18
N SER A 46 -15.16 24.90 -2.19
CA SER A 46 -16.50 24.54 -2.62
C SER A 46 -16.63 23.02 -2.63
N SER A 47 -17.61 22.49 -1.89
CA SER A 47 -17.82 21.05 -1.75
C SER A 47 -17.83 20.39 -3.14
N PRO A 48 -17.01 19.35 -3.40
CA PRO A 48 -17.02 18.69 -4.69
C PRO A 48 -18.40 18.08 -4.95
N LYS A 49 -18.95 18.36 -6.15
CA LYS A 49 -20.12 17.66 -6.68
C LYS A 49 -19.90 16.14 -6.60
N LYS A 50 -20.98 15.41 -6.27
CA LYS A 50 -21.16 13.94 -6.35
C LYS A 50 -20.11 13.23 -7.24
N GLY A 51 -19.22 12.46 -6.60
CA GLY A 51 -18.41 11.35 -7.17
C GLY A 51 -17.67 11.64 -8.48
N SER A 52 -16.48 12.25 -8.39
CA SER A 52 -15.65 12.62 -9.54
C SER A 52 -15.40 11.45 -10.50
N ASP A 53 -15.51 11.70 -11.81
CA ASP A 53 -15.20 10.77 -12.92
C ASP A 53 -13.84 10.04 -12.80
N ARG A 54 -12.95 10.53 -11.93
CA ARG A 54 -11.66 9.94 -11.59
C ARG A 54 -11.76 8.61 -10.83
N MET A 55 -12.75 8.43 -9.95
CA MET A 55 -12.80 7.26 -9.06
C MET A 55 -13.23 6.00 -9.84
N PRO A 56 -12.77 4.80 -9.45
CA PRO A 56 -13.28 3.57 -10.04
C PRO A 56 -14.76 3.37 -9.73
N SER A 57 -15.49 2.76 -10.66
CA SER A 57 -16.91 2.45 -10.51
C SER A 57 -17.15 1.58 -9.29
N PHE A 58 -18.15 1.94 -8.48
CA PHE A 58 -18.48 1.22 -7.26
C PHE A 58 -19.98 0.98 -7.15
N SER A 59 -20.37 -0.23 -6.76
CA SER A 59 -21.75 -0.56 -6.38
C SER A 59 -21.73 -1.63 -5.29
N TRP A 60 -22.76 -1.61 -4.45
CA TRP A 60 -23.03 -2.67 -3.48
C TRP A 60 -23.90 -3.80 -4.04
N ASP A 61 -24.32 -3.74 -5.31
CA ASP A 61 -25.20 -4.77 -5.89
C ASP A 61 -24.58 -6.17 -5.80
N ARG A 62 -23.26 -6.25 -5.96
CA ARG A 62 -22.42 -7.45 -5.89
C ARG A 62 -21.14 -7.18 -5.11
N VAL A 63 -20.34 -8.21 -4.86
CA VAL A 63 -18.99 -8.04 -4.28
C VAL A 63 -18.17 -7.15 -5.21
N PRO A 64 -17.66 -5.98 -4.77
CA PRO A 64 -16.82 -5.14 -5.61
C PRO A 64 -15.46 -5.79 -5.82
N LEU A 65 -15.04 -5.96 -7.07
CA LEU A 65 -13.80 -6.64 -7.44
C LEU A 65 -12.78 -5.68 -8.06
N TYR A 66 -11.52 -6.07 -8.00
CA TYR A 66 -10.45 -5.50 -8.81
C TYR A 66 -9.47 -6.59 -9.23
N VAL A 67 -8.49 -6.24 -10.04
CA VAL A 67 -7.42 -7.18 -10.43
C VAL A 67 -6.05 -6.54 -10.36
N HIS A 68 -5.09 -7.31 -9.84
CA HIS A 68 -3.67 -6.92 -9.76
C HIS A 68 -2.79 -8.00 -10.38
N ILE A 69 -2.30 -7.78 -11.61
CA ILE A 69 -1.70 -8.85 -12.42
C ILE A 69 -0.60 -8.35 -13.36
N ARG A 70 0.33 -9.24 -13.72
CA ARG A 70 1.28 -9.09 -14.84
C ARG A 70 1.22 -10.29 -15.78
N LYS A 71 1.65 -10.06 -17.01
CA LYS A 71 2.00 -11.10 -17.98
C LYS A 71 3.20 -10.60 -18.77
N ASP A 72 4.27 -11.38 -18.90
CA ASP A 72 5.51 -10.94 -19.59
C ASP A 72 5.35 -10.76 -21.10
N THR A 73 4.32 -11.36 -21.68
CA THR A 73 3.88 -11.22 -23.08
C THR A 73 2.57 -10.42 -23.14
N ALA A 74 2.12 -10.06 -24.34
CA ALA A 74 0.82 -9.45 -24.56
C ALA A 74 -0.33 -10.34 -24.04
N PHE A 75 -1.40 -9.70 -23.57
CA PHE A 75 -2.65 -10.36 -23.25
C PHE A 75 -3.40 -10.74 -24.55
N THR A 76 -4.10 -11.86 -24.53
CA THR A 76 -5.01 -12.27 -25.62
C THR A 76 -6.29 -11.43 -25.60
N GLU A 77 -7.10 -11.49 -26.66
CA GLU A 77 -8.38 -10.78 -26.70
C GLU A 77 -9.34 -11.21 -25.58
N GLU A 78 -9.37 -12.50 -25.26
CA GLU A 78 -10.19 -13.04 -24.16
C GLU A 78 -9.72 -12.50 -22.81
N GLU A 79 -8.41 -12.49 -22.58
CA GLU A 79 -7.81 -11.93 -21.38
C GLU A 79 -8.09 -10.42 -21.25
N ILE A 80 -8.05 -9.66 -22.35
CA ILE A 80 -8.42 -8.24 -22.37
C ILE A 80 -9.90 -8.04 -22.02
N LYS A 81 -10.81 -8.86 -22.55
CA LYS A 81 -12.24 -8.81 -22.18
C LYS A 81 -12.45 -9.11 -20.70
N HIS A 82 -11.73 -10.09 -20.15
CA HIS A 82 -11.76 -10.40 -18.73
C HIS A 82 -11.26 -9.22 -17.88
N LEU A 83 -10.09 -8.65 -18.21
CA LEU A 83 -9.53 -7.47 -17.55
C LEU A 83 -10.50 -6.28 -17.59
N ALA A 84 -11.16 -6.06 -18.74
CA ALA A 84 -12.12 -4.97 -18.91
C ALA A 84 -13.40 -5.10 -18.06
N SER A 85 -13.65 -6.26 -17.45
CA SER A 85 -14.77 -6.44 -16.51
C SER A 85 -14.53 -5.78 -15.14
N PHE A 86 -13.27 -5.48 -14.80
CA PHE A 86 -12.93 -4.90 -13.50
C PHE A 86 -12.97 -3.36 -13.53
N PRO A 87 -13.52 -2.70 -12.50
CA PRO A 87 -13.51 -1.24 -12.39
C PRO A 87 -12.13 -0.68 -12.10
N LEU A 88 -11.23 -1.47 -11.48
CA LEU A 88 -9.88 -1.10 -11.11
C LEU A 88 -8.91 -2.21 -11.51
N ILE A 89 -7.83 -1.83 -12.20
CA ILE A 89 -6.82 -2.74 -12.75
C ILE A 89 -5.45 -2.18 -12.41
N THR A 90 -4.56 -3.00 -11.88
CA THR A 90 -3.13 -2.68 -11.78
C THR A 90 -2.33 -3.62 -12.65
N PHE A 91 -1.62 -3.06 -13.63
CA PHE A 91 -0.63 -3.80 -14.40
C PHE A 91 0.71 -3.76 -13.69
N GLU A 92 1.14 -4.93 -13.20
CA GLU A 92 2.37 -5.11 -12.43
C GLU A 92 3.64 -4.99 -13.27
N LYS A 93 4.80 -5.04 -12.60
CA LYS A 93 6.12 -5.13 -13.24
C LYS A 93 6.16 -6.21 -14.33
N ALA A 94 7.02 -6.01 -15.32
CA ALA A 94 7.20 -6.94 -16.45
C ALA A 94 5.99 -7.07 -17.40
N THR A 95 4.92 -6.29 -17.28
CA THR A 95 3.75 -6.42 -18.18
C THR A 95 4.12 -6.14 -19.65
N GLY A 96 3.89 -7.12 -20.53
CA GLY A 96 4.03 -7.05 -21.98
C GLY A 96 5.45 -6.82 -22.53
N HIS A 97 6.47 -6.76 -21.67
CA HIS A 97 7.81 -6.31 -22.05
C HIS A 97 8.49 -7.19 -23.11
N ARG A 98 8.24 -8.51 -23.13
CA ARG A 98 8.88 -9.42 -24.10
C ARG A 98 8.42 -9.17 -25.54
N ASP A 99 7.19 -8.71 -25.71
CA ASP A 99 6.60 -8.50 -27.03
C ASP A 99 6.66 -7.03 -27.48
N SER A 100 6.89 -6.12 -26.53
CA SER A 100 6.83 -4.67 -26.76
C SER A 100 8.16 -3.96 -26.55
N GLY A 101 9.20 -4.68 -26.13
CA GLY A 101 10.55 -4.15 -25.91
C GLY A 101 10.79 -3.56 -24.51
N SER A 102 9.75 -3.04 -23.85
CA SER A 102 9.84 -2.51 -22.49
C SER A 102 8.55 -2.69 -21.69
N VAL A 103 8.64 -2.59 -20.35
CA VAL A 103 7.48 -2.60 -19.45
C VAL A 103 6.52 -1.46 -19.75
N GLU A 104 7.02 -0.27 -20.06
CA GLU A 104 6.22 0.91 -20.41
C GLU A 104 5.40 0.63 -21.67
N ALA A 105 6.05 0.17 -22.76
CA ALA A 105 5.38 -0.12 -24.01
C ALA A 105 4.36 -1.24 -23.87
N GLY A 106 4.70 -2.30 -23.13
CA GLY A 106 3.79 -3.42 -22.84
C GLY A 106 2.57 -3.01 -22.02
N THR A 107 2.78 -2.20 -20.97
CA THR A 107 1.71 -1.67 -20.13
C THR A 107 0.77 -0.76 -20.93
N LEU A 108 1.32 0.17 -21.72
CA LEU A 108 0.50 1.08 -22.55
C LEU A 108 -0.31 0.29 -23.60
N LYS A 109 0.28 -0.73 -24.22
CA LYS A 109 -0.43 -1.61 -25.15
C LYS A 109 -1.61 -2.31 -24.49
N ALA A 110 -1.41 -2.89 -23.29
CA ALA A 110 -2.48 -3.54 -22.54
C ALA A 110 -3.56 -2.55 -22.08
N ALA A 111 -3.16 -1.38 -21.55
CA ALA A 111 -4.08 -0.35 -21.08
C ALA A 111 -4.99 0.17 -22.19
N ARG A 112 -4.42 0.51 -23.36
CA ARG A 112 -5.19 0.96 -24.53
C ARG A 112 -6.17 -0.12 -25.02
N ALA A 113 -5.76 -1.39 -25.02
CA ALA A 113 -6.63 -2.50 -25.40
C ALA A 113 -7.81 -2.69 -24.43
N VAL A 114 -7.57 -2.58 -23.11
CA VAL A 114 -8.65 -2.60 -22.11
C VAL A 114 -9.59 -1.41 -22.31
N LYS A 115 -9.06 -0.20 -22.46
CA LYS A 115 -9.86 1.03 -22.63
C LYS A 115 -10.73 1.01 -23.90
N ALA A 116 -10.29 0.32 -24.95
CA ALA A 116 -11.09 0.11 -26.15
C ALA A 116 -12.35 -0.74 -25.89
N VAL A 117 -12.32 -1.63 -24.88
CA VAL A 117 -13.47 -2.45 -24.47
C VAL A 117 -14.28 -1.76 -23.38
N ASN A 118 -13.61 -1.21 -22.36
CA ASN A 118 -14.24 -0.49 -21.25
C ASN A 118 -13.47 0.80 -20.93
N PRO A 119 -13.89 1.96 -21.48
CA PRO A 119 -13.22 3.23 -21.23
C PRO A 119 -13.35 3.72 -19.78
N ALA A 120 -14.32 3.20 -19.01
CA ALA A 120 -14.57 3.59 -17.63
C ALA A 120 -13.64 2.89 -16.61
N ALA A 121 -13.08 1.73 -16.95
CA ALA A 121 -12.14 1.00 -16.08
C ALA A 121 -10.94 1.88 -15.70
N LYS A 122 -10.52 1.87 -14.43
CA LYS A 122 -9.37 2.64 -13.95
C LYS A 122 -8.12 1.78 -13.97
N ILE A 123 -7.07 2.25 -14.64
CA ILE A 123 -5.85 1.50 -14.86
C ILE A 123 -4.68 2.20 -14.18
N LEU A 124 -3.99 1.46 -13.31
CA LEU A 124 -2.80 1.91 -12.60
C LEU A 124 -1.54 1.31 -13.21
N TYR A 125 -0.54 2.16 -13.42
CA TYR A 125 0.82 1.74 -13.76
C TYR A 125 1.60 1.38 -12.50
N TYR A 126 2.13 0.16 -12.40
CA TYR A 126 3.00 -0.25 -11.30
C TYR A 126 4.38 0.41 -11.39
N ARG A 127 4.88 0.93 -10.27
CA ARG A 127 6.30 1.26 -10.10
C ARG A 127 6.76 1.02 -8.67
N ASN A 128 7.93 0.40 -8.50
CA ASN A 128 8.53 0.23 -7.19
C ASN A 128 9.33 1.49 -6.79
N VAL A 129 9.15 1.95 -5.56
CA VAL A 129 9.77 3.20 -5.07
C VAL A 129 11.23 3.03 -4.65
N ILE A 130 11.71 1.80 -4.41
CA ILE A 130 13.08 1.56 -3.91
C ILE A 130 13.77 0.39 -4.60
N VAL A 131 13.06 -0.63 -5.07
CA VAL A 131 13.65 -1.81 -5.72
C VAL A 131 13.76 -1.56 -7.23
N HIS A 132 14.95 -1.77 -7.79
CA HIS A 132 15.14 -1.70 -9.24
C HIS A 132 14.88 -3.06 -9.89
N TYR A 133 13.71 -3.21 -10.51
CA TYR A 133 13.46 -4.29 -11.48
C TYR A 133 13.85 -3.78 -12.87
N GLY A 134 14.55 -4.58 -13.66
CA GLY A 134 14.91 -4.20 -15.02
C GLY A 134 13.79 -4.46 -16.05
N GLY A 135 14.06 -4.06 -17.29
CA GLY A 135 13.17 -4.25 -18.44
C GLY A 135 12.35 -3.01 -18.80
N TYR A 136 12.68 -1.86 -18.20
CA TYR A 136 12.07 -0.58 -18.49
C TYR A 136 12.84 0.13 -19.61
N ALA A 137 12.15 0.90 -20.45
CA ALA A 137 12.80 1.77 -21.43
C ALA A 137 13.66 2.83 -20.72
N ALA A 138 13.18 3.32 -19.58
CA ALA A 138 13.90 4.29 -18.76
C ALA A 138 15.24 3.77 -18.19
N ASP A 139 15.48 2.46 -18.18
CA ASP A 139 16.71 1.87 -17.65
C ASP A 139 17.94 2.36 -18.43
N GLN A 140 17.80 2.69 -19.71
CA GLN A 140 18.92 3.16 -20.53
C GLN A 140 19.57 4.43 -19.96
N SER A 141 18.78 5.41 -19.52
CA SER A 141 19.31 6.65 -18.96
C SER A 141 19.67 6.55 -17.48
N LEU A 142 19.32 5.45 -16.81
CA LEU A 142 19.68 5.21 -15.42
C LEU A 142 21.19 4.97 -15.26
N GLU A 143 21.82 4.36 -16.27
CA GLU A 143 23.27 4.07 -16.29
C GLU A 143 24.12 5.35 -16.22
N ASP A 144 23.58 6.48 -16.70
CA ASP A 144 24.24 7.78 -16.72
C ASP A 144 24.13 8.53 -15.38
N ILE A 145 23.38 8.01 -14.41
CA ILE A 145 23.17 8.65 -13.12
C ILE A 145 24.22 8.15 -12.12
N PRO A 146 25.22 8.97 -11.74
CA PRO A 146 26.21 8.56 -10.76
C PRO A 146 25.54 8.30 -9.42
N GLU A 147 25.96 7.22 -8.74
CA GLU A 147 25.43 6.83 -7.42
C GLU A 147 23.90 6.68 -7.40
N ALA A 148 23.35 6.09 -8.47
CA ALA A 148 21.92 5.77 -8.59
C ALA A 148 21.44 4.71 -7.59
N PHE A 149 22.34 3.92 -7.01
CA PHE A 149 22.00 2.77 -6.17
C PHE A 149 22.69 2.81 -4.82
N LEU A 150 21.99 2.31 -3.81
CA LEU A 150 22.53 2.11 -2.48
C LEU A 150 23.66 1.07 -2.50
N VAL A 151 24.74 1.39 -1.79
CA VAL A 151 25.87 0.50 -1.55
C VAL A 151 25.97 0.23 -0.05
N GLY A 152 26.08 -1.03 0.33
CA GLY A 152 26.27 -1.46 1.70
C GLY A 152 27.66 -1.11 2.22
N ARG A 153 27.83 -1.12 3.55
CA ARG A 153 29.13 -0.90 4.21
C ARG A 153 30.25 -1.86 3.76
N ASP A 154 29.88 -3.01 3.22
CA ASP A 154 30.78 -4.03 2.68
C ASP A 154 31.09 -3.82 1.18
N GLY A 155 30.57 -2.76 0.57
CA GLY A 155 30.71 -2.47 -0.86
C GLY A 155 29.70 -3.20 -1.76
N ASN A 156 28.78 -3.99 -1.21
CA ASN A 156 27.77 -4.70 -2.00
C ASN A 156 26.65 -3.75 -2.45
N ASP A 157 26.28 -3.78 -3.73
CA ASP A 157 25.18 -2.99 -4.31
C ASP A 157 23.88 -3.81 -4.47
N LYS A 158 23.94 -5.13 -4.32
CA LYS A 158 22.78 -6.03 -4.45
C LYS A 158 22.07 -6.20 -3.10
N LEU A 159 21.46 -5.13 -2.61
CA LEU A 159 20.92 -5.08 -1.24
C LEU A 159 19.55 -5.74 -1.06
N ILE A 160 18.82 -6.01 -2.14
CA ILE A 160 17.51 -6.65 -2.10
C ILE A 160 17.68 -8.14 -2.40
N ARG A 161 17.37 -9.00 -1.43
CA ARG A 161 17.50 -10.47 -1.52
C ARG A 161 18.89 -10.93 -1.98
N ASN A 162 19.93 -10.14 -1.69
CA ASN A 162 21.31 -10.34 -2.16
C ASN A 162 21.44 -10.51 -3.68
N ARG A 163 20.53 -9.89 -4.46
CA ARG A 163 20.45 -10.10 -5.91
C ARG A 163 20.11 -8.84 -6.70
N ILE A 164 19.34 -7.94 -6.11
CA ILE A 164 18.74 -6.80 -6.81
C ILE A 164 19.20 -5.50 -6.15
N GLN A 165 19.43 -4.47 -6.95
CA GLN A 165 19.81 -3.14 -6.46
C GLN A 165 18.62 -2.42 -5.83
N ALA A 166 18.93 -1.56 -4.85
CA ALA A 166 18.00 -0.60 -4.30
C ALA A 166 18.40 0.81 -4.76
N TYR A 167 17.44 1.60 -5.19
CA TYR A 167 17.60 3.02 -5.52
C TYR A 167 18.13 3.80 -4.32
N ASP A 168 19.05 4.72 -4.56
CA ASP A 168 19.51 5.71 -3.56
C ASP A 168 18.60 6.93 -3.58
N LEU A 169 17.59 6.95 -2.73
CA LEU A 169 16.61 8.02 -2.70
C LEU A 169 17.17 9.33 -2.15
N THR A 170 18.39 9.39 -1.60
CA THR A 170 19.05 10.66 -1.32
C THR A 170 19.49 11.40 -2.59
N ASN A 171 19.71 10.67 -3.69
CA ASN A 171 20.15 11.23 -4.96
C ASN A 171 19.01 11.94 -5.70
N LYS A 172 19.12 13.28 -5.86
CA LYS A 172 18.09 14.09 -6.54
C LYS A 172 17.96 13.74 -8.02
N ALA A 173 19.07 13.46 -8.72
CA ALA A 173 19.03 13.10 -10.14
C ALA A 173 18.26 11.79 -10.35
N LEU A 174 18.47 10.81 -9.46
CA LEU A 174 17.70 9.57 -9.46
C LEU A 174 16.22 9.80 -9.21
N ARG A 175 15.85 10.61 -8.20
CA ARG A 175 14.44 10.92 -7.93
C ARG A 175 13.77 11.59 -9.13
N ASN A 176 14.44 12.55 -9.76
CA ASN A 176 13.95 13.20 -10.97
C ASN A 176 13.74 12.20 -12.11
N TRP A 177 14.74 11.35 -12.40
CA TRP A 177 14.62 10.28 -13.39
C TRP A 177 13.45 9.36 -13.09
N TRP A 178 13.26 8.98 -11.82
CA TRP A 178 12.15 8.11 -11.43
C TRP A 178 10.79 8.76 -11.74
N ILE A 179 10.65 10.05 -11.41
CA ILE A 179 9.42 10.82 -11.63
C ILE A 179 9.18 11.06 -13.12
N ASP A 180 10.21 11.41 -13.89
CA ASP A 180 10.09 11.68 -15.32
C ASP A 180 9.65 10.44 -16.09
N ALA A 181 10.23 9.28 -15.79
CA ALA A 181 9.81 8.02 -16.40
C ALA A 181 8.39 7.61 -15.95
N ALA A 182 7.95 7.96 -14.74
CA ALA A 182 6.57 7.73 -14.32
C ALA A 182 5.60 8.67 -15.05
N LYS A 183 5.99 9.93 -15.25
CA LYS A 183 5.23 10.94 -15.98
C LYS A 183 5.01 10.55 -17.42
N GLU A 184 6.01 9.99 -18.10
CA GLU A 184 5.90 9.54 -19.48
C GLU A 184 4.72 8.57 -19.65
N VAL A 185 4.66 7.52 -18.83
CA VAL A 185 3.56 6.53 -18.88
C VAL A 185 2.23 7.14 -18.43
N CYS A 186 2.22 7.89 -17.33
CA CYS A 186 0.99 8.47 -16.78
C CYS A 186 0.39 9.59 -17.66
N SER A 187 1.17 10.14 -18.60
CA SER A 187 0.68 11.14 -19.55
C SER A 187 -0.27 10.55 -20.60
N ASP A 188 -0.21 9.24 -20.84
CA ASP A 188 -1.13 8.56 -21.75
C ASP A 188 -2.57 8.57 -21.17
N PRO A 189 -3.59 8.88 -21.99
CA PRO A 189 -4.98 8.93 -21.53
C PRO A 189 -5.53 7.56 -21.09
N SER A 190 -4.90 6.44 -21.48
CA SER A 190 -5.31 5.10 -21.06
C SER A 190 -4.85 4.72 -19.64
N ILE A 191 -3.97 5.50 -19.02
CA ILE A 191 -3.47 5.28 -17.66
C ILE A 191 -4.15 6.28 -16.72
N ASP A 192 -4.92 5.81 -15.74
CA ASP A 192 -5.65 6.67 -14.81
C ASP A 192 -4.84 7.03 -13.56
N GLY A 193 -3.69 6.40 -13.35
CA GLY A 193 -2.84 6.69 -12.20
C GLY A 193 -1.63 5.78 -12.07
N ILE A 194 -0.96 5.91 -10.92
CA ILE A 194 0.20 5.11 -10.54
C ILE A 194 -0.10 4.28 -9.30
N PHE A 195 0.45 3.08 -9.28
CA PHE A 195 0.55 2.22 -8.12
C PHE A 195 2.00 2.17 -7.62
N LEU A 196 2.20 2.51 -6.34
CA LEU A 196 3.50 2.62 -5.69
C LEU A 196 3.77 1.41 -4.81
N ASP A 197 4.70 0.56 -5.22
CA ASP A 197 5.11 -0.62 -4.44
C ASP A 197 6.44 -0.41 -3.72
N GLY A 198 6.74 -1.25 -2.72
CA GLY A 198 7.98 -1.17 -1.94
C GLY A 198 7.98 -0.07 -0.88
N VAL A 199 6.87 0.63 -0.67
CA VAL A 199 6.75 1.72 0.32
C VAL A 199 7.08 1.23 1.73
N VAL A 200 6.59 0.05 2.13
CA VAL A 200 6.86 -0.53 3.45
C VAL A 200 8.36 -0.72 3.70
N LYS A 201 9.16 -1.04 2.68
CA LYS A 201 10.63 -1.18 2.81
C LYS A 201 11.28 0.15 3.19
N VAL A 202 10.78 1.26 2.64
CA VAL A 202 11.29 2.58 2.98
C VAL A 202 10.84 3.00 4.38
N LEU A 203 9.58 2.75 4.73
CA LEU A 203 9.00 3.16 6.01
C LEU A 203 9.47 2.31 7.21
N GLU A 204 9.77 1.03 7.00
CA GLU A 204 10.25 0.11 8.05
C GLU A 204 11.63 0.57 8.57
N PRO A 205 11.72 1.03 9.85
CA PRO A 205 12.98 1.57 10.38
C PRO A 205 14.10 0.53 10.41
N ALA A 206 13.78 -0.76 10.53
CA ALA A 206 14.77 -1.83 10.56
C ALA A 206 15.31 -2.19 9.16
N PHE A 207 14.56 -1.93 8.09
CA PHE A 207 14.93 -2.34 6.74
C PHE A 207 16.20 -1.62 6.28
N LEU A 208 17.21 -2.39 5.89
CA LEU A 208 18.56 -1.95 5.50
C LEU A 208 19.33 -1.08 6.52
N LYS A 209 18.78 -0.72 7.69
CA LYS A 209 19.44 0.14 8.69
C LYS A 209 20.85 -0.33 9.04
N ASN A 210 21.05 -1.63 9.21
CA ASN A 210 22.36 -2.20 9.53
C ASN A 210 23.26 -2.40 8.30
N VAL A 211 22.75 -2.20 7.10
CA VAL A 211 23.50 -2.36 5.83
C VAL A 211 24.03 -1.01 5.36
N ILE A 212 23.20 0.04 5.42
CA ILE A 212 23.51 1.39 4.93
C ILE A 212 23.74 2.43 6.04
N GLU A 213 23.62 2.03 7.31
CA GLU A 213 23.69 2.89 8.50
C GLU A 213 22.44 3.74 8.77
N GLU A 214 22.30 4.14 10.03
CA GLU A 214 21.13 4.89 10.53
C GLU A 214 20.97 6.26 9.87
N LYS A 215 22.09 7.00 9.71
CA LYS A 215 22.06 8.32 9.09
C LYS A 215 21.61 8.25 7.63
N LYS A 216 22.12 7.28 6.86
CA LYS A 216 21.69 7.08 5.47
C LYS A 216 20.24 6.63 5.41
N LYS A 217 19.80 5.69 6.26
CA LYS A 217 18.40 5.25 6.33
C LYS A 217 17.42 6.40 6.63
N ALA A 218 17.79 7.33 7.51
CA ALA A 218 17.00 8.53 7.77
C ALA A 218 16.96 9.47 6.54
N ALA A 219 18.08 9.63 5.84
CA ALA A 219 18.14 10.42 4.61
C ALA A 219 17.35 9.78 3.45
N GLU A 220 17.35 8.46 3.33
CA GLU A 220 16.51 7.70 2.38
C GLU A 220 15.02 7.97 2.61
N LEU A 221 14.59 7.96 3.87
CA LEU A 221 13.20 8.29 4.22
C LEU A 221 12.85 9.73 3.82
N ALA A 222 13.73 10.70 4.08
CA ALA A 222 13.52 12.08 3.66
C ALA A 222 13.46 12.24 2.12
N GLY A 223 14.34 11.53 1.41
CA GLY A 223 14.34 11.46 -0.05
C GLY A 223 13.04 10.88 -0.61
N TYR A 224 12.55 9.79 -0.02
CA TYR A 224 11.26 9.21 -0.36
C TYR A 224 10.09 10.17 -0.16
N LEU A 225 10.01 10.83 0.99
CA LEU A 225 8.93 11.79 1.26
C LEU A 225 8.90 12.90 0.20
N THR A 226 10.07 13.46 -0.12
CA THR A 226 10.22 14.45 -1.21
C THR A 226 9.75 13.86 -2.55
N MET A 227 10.17 12.64 -2.88
CA MET A 227 9.76 11.96 -4.12
C MET A 227 8.25 11.79 -4.22
N MET A 228 7.57 11.45 -3.12
CA MET A 228 6.12 11.28 -3.10
C MET A 228 5.37 12.60 -3.28
N GLU A 229 5.83 13.68 -2.65
CA GLU A 229 5.27 15.02 -2.82
C GLU A 229 5.42 15.52 -4.27
N ASP A 230 6.61 15.34 -4.85
CA ASP A 230 6.87 15.71 -6.25
C ASP A 230 6.06 14.83 -7.22
N THR A 231 5.91 13.53 -6.92
CA THR A 231 5.06 12.62 -7.71
C THR A 231 3.59 13.04 -7.65
N ARG A 232 3.08 13.40 -6.47
CA ARG A 232 1.70 13.87 -6.31
C ARG A 232 1.46 15.15 -7.10
N THR A 233 2.42 16.07 -7.09
CA THR A 233 2.39 17.31 -7.86
C THR A 233 2.40 17.02 -9.36
N MET A 234 3.29 16.15 -9.83
CA MET A 234 3.40 15.74 -11.24
C MET A 234 2.10 15.14 -11.77
N LEU A 235 1.44 14.27 -10.99
CA LEU A 235 0.19 13.61 -11.37
C LEU A 235 -1.01 14.57 -11.47
N GLY A 236 -0.96 15.69 -10.74
CA GLY A 236 -2.08 16.62 -10.60
C GLY A 236 -3.30 15.97 -9.92
N PRO A 237 -4.45 16.67 -9.85
CA PRO A 237 -5.61 16.20 -9.10
C PRO A 237 -6.39 15.07 -9.80
N GLN A 238 -6.18 14.87 -11.10
CA GLN A 238 -7.00 13.96 -11.92
C GLN A 238 -6.46 12.53 -12.01
N LYS A 239 -5.17 12.30 -11.76
CA LYS A 239 -4.62 10.93 -11.77
C LYS A 239 -4.65 10.34 -10.35
N LEU A 240 -4.89 9.04 -10.26
CA LEU A 240 -4.86 8.29 -9.00
C LEU A 240 -3.41 8.04 -8.55
N MET A 241 -3.17 8.08 -7.25
CA MET A 241 -1.92 7.69 -6.61
C MET A 241 -2.25 6.73 -5.47
N ILE A 242 -2.04 5.44 -5.71
CA ILE A 242 -2.35 4.37 -4.76
C ILE A 242 -1.04 3.70 -4.37
N ALA A 243 -0.88 3.30 -3.10
CA ALA A 243 0.36 2.70 -2.62
C ALA A 243 0.17 1.41 -1.83
N ASN A 244 1.21 0.59 -1.79
CA ASN A 244 1.30 -0.56 -0.90
C ASN A 244 1.73 -0.10 0.51
N VAL A 245 0.84 0.55 1.28
CA VAL A 245 1.26 1.31 2.49
C VAL A 245 0.53 0.93 3.77
N LEU A 246 -0.76 0.60 3.71
CA LEU A 246 -1.55 0.33 4.91
C LEU A 246 -1.13 -1.00 5.54
N ARG A 247 -0.55 -0.94 6.75
CA ARG A 247 0.05 -2.09 7.45
C ARG A 247 -0.05 -1.96 8.96
N ALA A 248 -0.73 -2.92 9.60
CA ALA A 248 -0.93 -2.94 11.05
C ALA A 248 0.37 -2.86 11.90
N ARG A 249 1.50 -3.27 11.33
CA ARG A 249 2.81 -3.26 12.00
C ARG A 249 3.27 -1.88 12.45
N PHE A 250 2.87 -0.82 11.75
CA PHE A 250 3.26 0.54 12.08
C PHE A 250 2.38 1.11 13.20
N PRO A 251 2.85 2.07 14.01
CA PRO A 251 2.11 2.60 15.15
C PRO A 251 0.65 2.96 14.83
N ASP A 252 0.41 3.75 13.78
CA ASP A 252 -0.90 4.19 13.29
C ASP A 252 -1.39 3.39 12.06
N SER A 253 -0.76 2.25 11.78
CA SER A 253 -0.96 1.44 10.58
C SER A 253 -0.69 2.13 9.24
N SER A 254 0.13 3.20 9.23
CA SER A 254 0.39 4.10 8.10
C SER A 254 -0.81 4.94 7.66
N LEU A 255 -1.81 5.15 8.53
CA LEU A 255 -2.93 6.02 8.21
C LEU A 255 -2.49 7.47 7.94
N SER A 256 -1.44 7.95 8.61
CA SER A 256 -0.84 9.27 8.33
C SER A 256 -0.31 9.38 6.90
N SER A 257 0.36 8.34 6.38
CA SER A 257 0.88 8.31 5.01
C SER A 257 -0.22 8.36 3.93
N MET A 258 -1.46 8.01 4.28
CA MET A 258 -2.59 8.04 3.35
C MET A 258 -3.01 9.46 2.95
N GLN A 259 -2.62 10.51 3.70
CA GLN A 259 -3.04 11.89 3.41
C GLN A 259 -2.58 12.38 2.02
N ALA A 260 -1.47 11.85 1.51
CA ALA A 260 -0.95 12.18 0.17
C ALA A 260 -1.45 11.23 -0.94
N LEU A 261 -2.25 10.22 -0.58
CA LEU A 261 -2.64 9.11 -1.45
C LEU A 261 -4.16 9.06 -1.63
N ASP A 262 -4.57 8.50 -2.76
CA ASP A 262 -5.98 8.25 -3.07
C ASP A 262 -6.47 6.90 -2.53
N GLY A 263 -5.54 6.04 -2.12
CA GLY A 263 -5.86 4.70 -1.67
C GLY A 263 -4.65 3.86 -1.31
N SER A 264 -4.94 2.67 -0.78
CA SER A 264 -3.95 1.65 -0.48
C SER A 264 -4.30 0.34 -1.14
N TYR A 265 -3.27 -0.29 -1.69
CA TYR A 265 -3.23 -1.73 -1.85
C TYR A 265 -2.86 -2.39 -0.53
N ILE A 266 -3.46 -3.53 -0.24
CA ILE A 266 -3.19 -4.30 0.97
C ILE A 266 -2.80 -5.73 0.59
N GLU A 267 -1.57 -6.09 0.98
CA GLU A 267 -1.11 -7.48 1.11
C GLU A 267 -0.48 -7.66 2.50
N GLY A 268 -0.06 -8.86 2.86
CA GLY A 268 0.57 -9.07 4.16
C GLY A 268 -0.39 -8.84 5.34
N PHE A 269 -1.71 -8.82 5.10
CA PHE A 269 -2.75 -8.46 6.07
C PHE A 269 -2.79 -9.41 7.29
N GLU A 270 -2.33 -10.63 7.09
CA GLU A 270 -2.29 -11.70 8.09
C GLU A 270 -0.89 -11.90 8.70
N GLY A 271 -0.17 -10.80 8.93
CA GLY A 271 1.17 -10.80 9.54
C GLY A 271 1.18 -11.12 11.04
N ALA A 272 2.37 -11.19 11.62
CA ALA A 272 2.59 -11.38 13.06
C ALA A 272 3.86 -10.63 13.51
N VAL A 273 3.93 -9.35 13.14
CA VAL A 273 5.11 -8.50 13.39
C VAL A 273 4.81 -7.59 14.57
N GLY A 274 5.62 -7.69 15.62
CA GLY A 274 5.48 -6.87 16.83
C GLY A 274 4.22 -7.14 17.66
N MET A 275 3.37 -8.07 17.24
CA MET A 275 2.14 -8.49 17.92
C MET A 275 1.69 -9.88 17.44
N SER A 276 0.70 -10.46 18.11
CA SER A 276 0.12 -11.75 17.69
C SER A 276 -0.60 -11.62 16.34
N LYS A 277 -0.76 -12.73 15.61
CA LYS A 277 -1.47 -12.72 14.32
C LYS A 277 -2.89 -12.14 14.44
N LYS A 278 -3.63 -12.53 15.47
CA LYS A 278 -5.02 -12.06 15.68
C LYS A 278 -5.08 -10.56 16.00
N ASP A 279 -4.12 -10.04 16.78
CA ASP A 279 -4.00 -8.60 17.03
C ASP A 279 -3.64 -7.83 15.75
N TYR A 280 -2.71 -8.39 14.97
CA TYR A 280 -2.28 -7.81 13.70
C TYR A 280 -3.44 -7.69 12.72
N VAL A 281 -4.21 -8.76 12.56
CA VAL A 281 -5.39 -8.77 11.69
C VAL A 281 -6.46 -7.81 12.23
N ALA A 282 -6.78 -7.85 13.54
CA ALA A 282 -7.76 -6.92 14.13
C ALA A 282 -7.39 -5.44 13.91
N LYS A 283 -6.11 -5.10 14.12
CA LYS A 283 -5.60 -3.75 13.90
C LYS A 283 -5.62 -3.37 12.42
N GLY A 284 -5.26 -4.29 11.53
CA GLY A 284 -5.34 -4.12 10.07
C GLY A 284 -6.76 -3.88 9.59
N MET A 285 -7.73 -4.63 10.10
CA MET A 285 -9.17 -4.45 9.82
C MET A 285 -9.68 -3.08 10.26
N ALA A 286 -9.30 -2.63 11.45
CA ALA A 286 -9.66 -1.29 11.92
C ALA A 286 -9.05 -0.19 11.04
N ALA A 287 -7.79 -0.34 10.62
CA ALA A 287 -7.12 0.61 9.73
C ALA A 287 -7.73 0.62 8.32
N PHE A 288 -8.03 -0.56 7.75
CA PHE A 288 -8.78 -0.69 6.50
C PHE A 288 -10.05 0.14 6.59
N GLN A 289 -10.92 -0.20 7.55
CA GLN A 289 -12.23 0.41 7.63
C GLN A 289 -12.12 1.92 7.84
N LYS A 290 -11.18 2.37 8.68
CA LYS A 290 -10.95 3.80 8.90
C LYS A 290 -10.57 4.54 7.62
N ALA A 291 -9.63 4.01 6.83
CA ALA A 291 -9.20 4.60 5.58
C ALA A 291 -10.33 4.62 4.54
N ALA A 292 -11.08 3.52 4.42
CA ALA A 292 -12.21 3.43 3.50
C ALA A 292 -13.35 4.41 3.87
N GLN A 293 -13.66 4.56 5.16
CA GLN A 293 -14.62 5.58 5.64
C GLN A 293 -14.19 7.02 5.36
N GLN A 294 -12.88 7.26 5.18
CA GLN A 294 -12.32 8.55 4.79
C GLN A 294 -12.34 8.76 3.26
N GLY A 295 -12.91 7.83 2.50
CA GLY A 295 -13.04 7.92 1.04
C GLY A 295 -11.84 7.35 0.27
N ALA A 296 -10.89 6.71 0.95
CA ALA A 296 -9.74 6.11 0.29
C ALA A 296 -10.15 4.84 -0.48
N ILE A 297 -9.52 4.61 -1.63
CA ILE A 297 -9.62 3.34 -2.37
C ILE A 297 -8.88 2.27 -1.58
N ILE A 298 -9.54 1.16 -1.24
CA ILE A 298 -8.87 0.01 -0.62
C ILE A 298 -8.91 -1.18 -1.57
N ALA A 299 -7.77 -1.50 -2.15
CA ALA A 299 -7.56 -2.64 -3.01
C ALA A 299 -7.03 -3.82 -2.17
N PHE A 300 -7.93 -4.71 -1.78
CA PHE A 300 -7.65 -5.78 -0.83
C PHE A 300 -7.30 -7.09 -1.54
N THR A 301 -6.01 -7.44 -1.58
CA THR A 301 -5.56 -8.73 -2.10
C THR A 301 -5.30 -9.71 -0.98
N CYS A 302 -5.84 -10.90 -1.15
CA CYS A 302 -5.63 -12.00 -0.24
C CYS A 302 -5.15 -13.26 -0.97
N GLY A 303 -4.06 -13.83 -0.46
CA GLY A 303 -3.43 -15.02 -1.03
C GLY A 303 -4.17 -16.31 -0.65
N LEU A 304 -4.56 -17.15 -1.61
CA LEU A 304 -5.11 -18.49 -1.35
C LEU A 304 -4.13 -19.40 -0.59
N GLY A 305 -2.82 -19.13 -0.72
CA GLY A 305 -1.76 -19.80 0.03
C GLY A 305 -1.39 -19.10 1.35
N SER A 306 -0.15 -19.30 1.78
CA SER A 306 0.42 -18.57 2.92
C SER A 306 0.42 -17.06 2.66
N ASN A 307 0.34 -16.27 3.73
CA ASN A 307 0.43 -14.82 3.68
C ASN A 307 1.70 -14.40 2.92
N GLN A 308 1.54 -13.66 1.82
CA GLN A 308 2.63 -13.24 0.93
C GLN A 308 3.36 -11.99 1.46
N GLN A 309 3.56 -11.89 2.77
CA GLN A 309 4.32 -10.79 3.33
C GLN A 309 5.78 -10.93 2.86
N ASP A 310 6.31 -9.86 2.25
CA ASP A 310 7.65 -9.90 1.69
C ASP A 310 8.69 -10.21 2.79
N ALA A 311 9.50 -11.25 2.56
CA ALA A 311 10.46 -11.74 3.54
C ALA A 311 11.49 -10.67 3.93
N ASP A 312 11.82 -9.79 2.98
CA ASP A 312 12.74 -8.67 3.18
C ASP A 312 12.18 -7.61 4.13
N GLU A 313 10.86 -7.53 4.26
CA GLU A 313 10.18 -6.57 5.14
C GLU A 313 10.02 -7.11 6.55
N THR A 314 10.26 -8.41 6.78
CA THR A 314 9.96 -9.06 8.06
C THR A 314 11.23 -9.19 8.91
N PRO A 315 11.27 -8.64 10.14
CA PRO A 315 12.39 -8.89 11.04
C PRO A 315 12.63 -10.40 11.22
N ARG A 316 13.90 -10.84 11.24
CA ARG A 316 14.28 -12.27 11.32
C ARG A 316 13.60 -13.04 12.47
N SER A 317 13.25 -12.38 13.57
CA SER A 317 12.52 -12.97 14.69
C SER A 317 11.06 -13.29 14.36
N ALA A 318 10.39 -12.49 13.54
CA ALA A 318 9.00 -12.71 13.10
C ALA A 318 8.91 -13.75 11.97
N ALA A 319 9.93 -13.84 11.10
CA ALA A 319 10.01 -14.85 10.04
C ALA A 319 10.13 -16.29 10.57
N ARG A 320 10.69 -16.48 11.78
CA ARG A 320 10.76 -17.80 12.43
C ARG A 320 9.40 -18.29 12.94
N ASN A 321 8.48 -17.39 13.26
CA ASN A 321 7.15 -17.72 13.78
C ASN A 321 6.10 -17.94 12.69
N SER A 322 6.33 -17.51 11.45
CA SER A 322 5.40 -17.74 10.32
C SER A 322 5.39 -19.19 9.82
N ASN A 323 6.43 -19.98 10.15
CA ASN A 323 6.59 -21.35 9.65
C ASN A 323 5.75 -22.41 10.41
N ASN A 324 5.03 -22.02 11.47
CA ASN A 324 4.20 -22.93 12.27
C ASN A 324 2.68 -22.77 12.05
N VAL A 325 2.26 -22.17 10.93
CA VAL A 325 0.83 -22.08 10.61
C VAL A 325 0.34 -23.44 10.11
N LYS A 326 -0.63 -24.02 10.84
CA LYS A 326 -1.36 -25.24 10.48
C LYS A 326 -1.64 -25.28 8.97
N ARG A 327 -1.23 -26.39 8.34
CA ARG A 327 -1.57 -26.75 6.96
C ARG A 327 -3.08 -26.65 6.74
N VAL A 328 -3.45 -25.82 5.76
CA VAL A 328 -4.55 -25.96 4.80
C VAL A 328 -5.89 -26.41 5.39
N ARG A 329 -6.71 -25.42 5.77
CA ARG A 329 -8.13 -25.42 5.42
C ARG A 329 -8.23 -25.50 3.89
N ASP A 330 -9.15 -26.28 3.33
CA ASP A 330 -9.32 -26.39 1.87
C ASP A 330 -9.51 -25.01 1.20
N ALA A 331 -9.35 -24.94 -0.12
CA ALA A 331 -9.36 -23.68 -0.86
C ALA A 331 -10.67 -22.89 -0.69
N GLU A 332 -11.80 -23.59 -0.52
CA GLU A 332 -13.13 -23.00 -0.33
C GLU A 332 -13.23 -22.32 1.03
N SER A 333 -12.87 -23.02 2.12
CA SER A 333 -12.87 -22.43 3.47
C SER A 333 -11.84 -21.31 3.63
N ARG A 334 -10.76 -21.30 2.85
CA ARG A 334 -9.82 -20.17 2.77
C ARG A 334 -10.43 -18.97 2.05
N PHE A 335 -11.11 -19.20 0.92
CA PHE A 335 -11.84 -18.19 0.19
C PHE A 335 -12.93 -17.53 1.05
N ASP A 336 -13.77 -18.33 1.72
CA ASP A 336 -14.83 -17.86 2.60
C ASP A 336 -14.29 -16.98 3.74
N TYR A 337 -13.17 -17.38 4.35
CA TYR A 337 -12.52 -16.59 5.38
C TYR A 337 -12.07 -15.21 4.87
N GLN A 338 -11.45 -15.17 3.67
CA GLN A 338 -10.94 -13.94 3.08
C GLN A 338 -12.06 -13.02 2.62
N LEU A 339 -13.09 -13.58 1.98
CA LEU A 339 -14.25 -12.84 1.55
C LEU A 339 -15.03 -12.30 2.76
N ALA A 340 -15.23 -13.10 3.80
CA ALA A 340 -15.85 -12.63 5.04
C ALA A 340 -15.04 -11.49 5.68
N MET A 341 -13.72 -11.62 5.75
CA MET A 341 -12.83 -10.57 6.27
C MET A 341 -12.93 -9.27 5.48
N PHE A 342 -12.94 -9.35 4.14
CA PHE A 342 -13.19 -8.19 3.29
C PHE A 342 -14.55 -7.55 3.59
N LEU A 343 -15.64 -8.33 3.58
CA LEU A 343 -16.99 -7.81 3.78
C LEU A 343 -17.20 -7.21 5.19
N ILE A 344 -16.52 -7.73 6.22
CA ILE A 344 -16.53 -7.09 7.55
C ILE A 344 -15.96 -5.67 7.50
N CYS A 345 -14.92 -5.43 6.69
CA CYS A 345 -14.21 -4.14 6.64
C CYS A 345 -14.69 -3.19 5.54
N ALA A 346 -15.29 -3.73 4.48
CA ALA A 346 -15.52 -3.01 3.23
C ALA A 346 -16.42 -1.77 3.42
N GLU A 347 -16.00 -0.65 2.85
CA GLU A 347 -16.83 0.54 2.71
C GLU A 347 -16.83 0.97 1.23
N GLN A 348 -17.43 2.11 0.91
CA GLN A 348 -17.38 2.66 -0.45
C GLN A 348 -15.92 2.72 -0.96
N TYR A 349 -15.70 2.30 -2.22
CA TYR A 349 -14.38 2.17 -2.86
C TYR A 349 -13.43 1.11 -2.28
N SER A 350 -13.98 0.10 -1.61
CA SER A 350 -13.24 -1.12 -1.26
C SER A 350 -13.44 -2.21 -2.32
N TYR A 351 -12.37 -2.85 -2.78
CA TYR A 351 -12.39 -3.88 -3.81
C TYR A 351 -11.63 -5.14 -3.38
N PHE A 352 -12.12 -6.30 -3.81
CA PHE A 352 -11.57 -7.61 -3.47
C PHE A 352 -10.87 -8.26 -4.66
N ASP A 353 -9.69 -8.85 -4.43
CA ASP A 353 -8.98 -9.69 -5.40
C ASP A 353 -8.46 -10.96 -4.72
N LEU A 354 -8.99 -12.11 -5.17
CA LEU A 354 -8.57 -13.43 -4.72
C LEU A 354 -7.43 -13.92 -5.60
N LYS A 355 -6.28 -14.19 -4.97
CA LYS A 355 -5.06 -14.35 -5.72
C LYS A 355 -4.20 -15.52 -5.26
N ASP A 356 -3.57 -16.19 -6.20
CA ASP A 356 -2.53 -17.21 -5.96
C ASP A 356 -1.17 -16.83 -6.56
N SER A 357 -1.14 -15.91 -7.53
CA SER A 357 0.08 -15.36 -8.15
C SER A 357 -0.19 -14.01 -8.81
N TYR A 358 0.82 -13.14 -8.89
CA TYR A 358 0.78 -11.93 -9.74
C TYR A 358 1.03 -12.26 -11.22
N ASP A 359 1.55 -13.44 -11.52
CA ASP A 359 1.85 -13.86 -12.89
C ASP A 359 0.65 -14.59 -13.50
N ALA A 360 0.04 -14.01 -14.54
CA ALA A 360 -1.06 -14.61 -15.28
C ALA A 360 -0.71 -16.01 -15.82
N LYS A 361 0.56 -16.28 -16.14
CA LYS A 361 1.00 -17.60 -16.63
C LYS A 361 1.12 -18.66 -15.53
N ALA A 362 1.19 -18.23 -14.28
CA ALA A 362 1.29 -19.14 -13.12
C ALA A 362 0.01 -19.18 -12.28
N SER A 363 -0.84 -18.15 -12.38
CA SER A 363 -2.07 -18.07 -11.62
C SER A 363 -3.11 -19.05 -12.15
N LYS A 364 -3.75 -19.77 -11.23
CA LYS A 364 -4.88 -20.66 -11.51
C LYS A 364 -6.22 -20.01 -11.19
N THR A 365 -6.23 -18.78 -10.67
CA THR A 365 -7.45 -18.08 -10.23
C THR A 365 -7.73 -16.78 -10.95
N TRP A 366 -6.75 -16.18 -11.64
CA TRP A 366 -6.92 -14.82 -12.14
C TRP A 366 -8.04 -14.67 -13.20
N MET A 367 -8.32 -15.71 -13.98
CA MET A 367 -9.47 -15.78 -14.91
C MET A 367 -10.69 -16.55 -14.35
N LYS A 368 -10.67 -16.91 -13.07
CA LYS A 368 -11.81 -17.58 -12.44
C LYS A 368 -12.76 -16.55 -11.85
N HIS A 369 -14.05 -16.85 -11.96
CA HIS A 369 -15.13 -16.05 -11.39
C HIS A 369 -16.02 -16.93 -10.51
N PRO A 370 -15.69 -17.09 -9.21
CA PRO A 370 -16.54 -17.74 -8.22
C PRO A 370 -17.99 -17.22 -8.23
N SER A 371 -18.95 -18.11 -8.06
CA SER A 371 -20.39 -17.77 -8.13
C SER A 371 -20.82 -16.75 -7.06
N GLU A 372 -20.10 -16.69 -5.95
CA GLU A 372 -20.30 -15.77 -4.84
C GLU A 372 -20.14 -14.32 -5.27
N TYR A 373 -19.34 -14.04 -6.30
CA TYR A 373 -19.16 -12.70 -6.84
C TYR A 373 -20.41 -12.19 -7.56
N ASP A 374 -21.27 -13.08 -8.05
CA ASP A 374 -22.50 -12.72 -8.75
C ASP A 374 -23.73 -12.65 -7.86
N ARG A 375 -23.61 -13.06 -6.60
CA ARG A 375 -24.72 -13.04 -5.65
C ARG A 375 -25.07 -11.60 -5.25
N PRO A 376 -26.38 -11.28 -5.12
CA PRO A 376 -26.80 -10.00 -4.57
C PRO A 376 -26.20 -9.78 -3.19
N LEU A 377 -25.56 -8.64 -2.97
CA LEU A 377 -24.98 -8.26 -1.68
C LEU A 377 -25.85 -7.16 -1.02
N GLY A 378 -26.04 -6.06 -1.72
CA GLY A 378 -26.70 -4.84 -1.25
C GLY A 378 -25.87 -4.08 -0.21
N ALA A 379 -26.26 -2.85 0.12
CA ALA A 379 -25.51 -2.01 1.06
C ALA A 379 -25.44 -2.64 2.47
N PRO A 380 -24.37 -2.37 3.26
CA PRO A 380 -24.32 -2.78 4.65
C PRO A 380 -25.37 -2.05 5.47
N ASN A 381 -26.05 -2.77 6.37
CA ASN A 381 -27.04 -2.19 7.29
C ASN A 381 -26.40 -1.31 8.38
N GLY A 382 -25.07 -1.32 8.46
CA GLY A 382 -24.30 -0.58 9.45
C GLY A 382 -22.86 -1.10 9.60
N PRO A 383 -22.11 -0.57 10.58
CA PRO A 383 -20.78 -1.07 10.91
C PRO A 383 -20.84 -2.51 11.44
N ALA A 384 -19.72 -3.21 11.39
CA ALA A 384 -19.61 -4.54 11.97
C ALA A 384 -19.70 -4.49 13.51
N VAL A 385 -20.34 -5.49 14.10
CA VAL A 385 -20.35 -5.71 15.55
C VAL A 385 -19.18 -6.64 15.90
N ARG A 386 -18.39 -6.24 16.90
CA ARG A 386 -17.21 -6.98 17.37
C ARG A 386 -17.43 -7.53 18.78
N ASP A 387 -17.14 -8.81 18.96
CA ASP A 387 -17.05 -9.50 20.25
C ASP A 387 -15.70 -10.24 20.33
N GLY A 388 -14.72 -9.65 21.02
CA GLY A 388 -13.34 -10.14 21.03
C GLY A 388 -12.72 -10.19 19.63
N TYR A 389 -12.46 -11.40 19.12
CA TYR A 389 -11.93 -11.67 17.76
C TYR A 389 -13.00 -12.15 16.78
N LYS A 390 -14.27 -12.08 17.18
CA LYS A 390 -15.42 -12.42 16.35
C LYS A 390 -16.09 -11.15 15.86
N TYR A 391 -16.48 -11.16 14.60
CA TYR A 391 -17.10 -10.05 13.91
C TYR A 391 -18.35 -10.52 13.19
N THR A 392 -19.37 -9.68 13.18
CA THR A 392 -20.57 -9.89 12.38
C THR A 392 -20.96 -8.63 11.65
N ARG A 393 -21.47 -8.76 10.43
CA ARG A 393 -22.00 -7.63 9.67
C ARG A 393 -23.19 -8.07 8.83
N GLN A 394 -24.18 -7.20 8.75
CA GLN A 394 -25.39 -7.42 7.96
C GLN A 394 -25.35 -6.54 6.71
N PHE A 395 -25.68 -7.14 5.59
CA PHE A 395 -25.98 -6.48 4.32
C PHE A 395 -27.45 -6.74 3.97
N ALA A 396 -27.98 -6.01 3.00
CA ALA A 396 -29.36 -6.19 2.54
C ALA A 396 -29.64 -7.67 2.20
N HIS A 397 -28.73 -8.32 1.47
CA HIS A 397 -28.90 -9.69 0.97
C HIS A 397 -27.88 -10.71 1.52
N ALA A 398 -27.05 -10.33 2.50
CA ALA A 398 -26.09 -11.26 3.11
C ALA A 398 -25.91 -11.02 4.62
N SER A 399 -25.55 -12.09 5.34
CA SER A 399 -25.12 -12.04 6.73
C SER A 399 -23.72 -12.62 6.84
N VAL A 400 -22.77 -11.85 7.36
CA VAL A 400 -21.35 -12.23 7.44
C VAL A 400 -20.97 -12.49 8.89
N ARG A 401 -20.26 -13.59 9.13
CA ARG A 401 -19.61 -13.93 10.40
C ARG A 401 -18.14 -14.22 10.14
N LEU A 402 -17.27 -13.69 10.99
CA LEU A 402 -15.83 -13.87 10.90
C LEU A 402 -15.26 -14.12 12.29
N ASP A 403 -14.39 -15.12 12.41
CA ASP A 403 -13.57 -15.37 13.59
C ASP A 403 -12.10 -15.41 13.15
N ILE A 404 -11.36 -14.36 13.48
CA ILE A 404 -9.96 -14.22 13.06
C ILE A 404 -8.98 -15.01 13.93
N GLU A 405 -9.42 -15.50 15.10
CA GLU A 405 -8.62 -16.39 15.94
C GLU A 405 -8.63 -17.81 15.39
N THR A 406 -9.81 -18.31 15.03
CA THR A 406 -9.94 -19.63 14.41
C THR A 406 -9.68 -19.61 12.90
N GLN A 407 -9.67 -18.43 12.27
CA GLN A 407 -9.59 -18.22 10.82
C GLN A 407 -10.80 -18.77 10.06
N THR A 408 -12.00 -18.53 10.59
CA THR A 408 -13.27 -19.00 10.02
C THR A 408 -14.08 -17.84 9.50
N GLY A 409 -14.49 -17.89 8.23
CA GLY A 409 -15.51 -17.00 7.67
C GLY A 409 -16.74 -17.80 7.30
N ASN A 410 -17.91 -17.20 7.43
CA ASN A 410 -19.16 -17.76 6.93
C ASN A 410 -20.03 -16.62 6.40
N ILE A 411 -20.53 -16.79 5.19
CA ILE A 411 -21.42 -15.83 4.53
C ILE A 411 -22.72 -16.55 4.20
N VAL A 412 -23.80 -16.10 4.81
CA VAL A 412 -25.14 -16.59 4.52
C VAL A 412 -25.79 -15.62 3.55
N TRP A 413 -25.93 -16.05 2.29
CA TRP A 413 -26.64 -15.30 1.26
C TRP A 413 -28.14 -15.51 1.41
N LYS A 414 -28.90 -14.43 1.59
CA LYS A 414 -30.36 -14.47 1.71
C LYS A 414 -30.93 -14.74 0.33
N GLN A 415 -31.81 -15.74 0.23
CA GLN A 415 -32.57 -15.95 -1.01
C GLN A 415 -33.38 -14.70 -1.31
N GLN A 416 -33.43 -14.29 -2.59
CA GLN A 416 -34.47 -13.37 -3.01
C GLN A 416 -35.81 -14.08 -2.75
N ALA A 417 -36.68 -13.44 -1.97
CA ALA A 417 -38.09 -13.81 -2.04
C ALA A 417 -38.47 -13.64 -3.52
N GLN A 418 -38.90 -14.71 -4.17
CA GLN A 418 -39.54 -14.60 -5.47
C GLN A 418 -40.79 -13.75 -5.24
N GLU A 419 -40.76 -12.49 -5.67
CA GLU A 419 -41.96 -11.68 -5.83
C GLU A 419 -42.74 -12.11 -7.07
#